data_AF-A0A517VTR6-F1
#
_entry.id   AF-A0A517VTR6-F1
#
_cell.length_a   1.000
_cell.length_b   1.000
_cell.length_c   1.000
_cell.angle_alpha   90.00
_cell.angle_beta   90.00
_cell.angle_gamma   90.00
#
_symmetry.space_group_name_H-M   'P 1'
#
loop_
_entity.id
_entity.type
_entity.pdbx_description
1 polymer ?
#
loop_
_entity_poly.entity_id
_entity_poly.type
_entity_poly.pdbx_seq_one_letter_code
_entity_poly.pdbx_strand_id
1 'polypeptide(L)'
;MPDCFIALGGNQGNVRETFARALDRLNQHPEISLIKTSQWIETAPVGDQTKDTFLNGAAHLKTMLSPEAMLAELQTVETEMGRTREVRWSARTLDLDLLLYDQVVLETAGLLIPHPAFWYRRFVLDPLTEIAPEVVHPIKKVTIKKLQQRLLKRPFEFSLAGLPASEIEPIIQELIQHYPDVVFSHWEASETASESMTPTLIAWFDSENSETSFESLPEIPRIDVSEYRNNTGQIIHILQSALDF
;
A
#
# COMPACT_ATOMS: atom_id res chain seq x y z
N MET A 1 7.76 -5.82 24.64
CA MET A 1 7.43 -6.37 23.31
C MET A 1 6.95 -5.22 22.45
N PRO A 2 7.76 -4.81 21.46
CA PRO A 2 7.35 -3.92 20.37
C PRO A 2 5.99 -4.23 19.75
N ASP A 3 5.27 -3.20 19.33
CA ASP A 3 4.07 -3.31 18.51
C ASP A 3 4.46 -3.60 17.05
N CYS A 4 3.81 -4.60 16.45
CA CYS A 4 4.05 -5.05 15.08
C CYS A 4 2.70 -5.16 14.36
N PHE A 5 2.57 -4.56 13.18
CA PHE A 5 1.36 -4.63 12.37
C PHE A 5 1.66 -5.34 11.06
N ILE A 6 0.82 -6.31 10.72
CA ILE A 6 0.94 -7.08 9.49
C ILE A 6 -0.35 -7.00 8.67
N ALA A 7 -0.25 -7.08 7.35
CA ALA A 7 -1.38 -7.36 6.47
C ALA A 7 -1.46 -8.86 6.16
N LEU A 8 -2.67 -9.33 5.90
CA LEU A 8 -2.95 -10.67 5.39
C LEU A 8 -3.67 -10.51 4.05
N GLY A 9 -3.24 -11.26 3.03
CA GLY A 9 -3.87 -11.30 1.71
C GLY A 9 -3.94 -12.71 1.15
N GLY A 10 -5.03 -13.09 0.49
CA GLY A 10 -5.14 -14.39 -0.17
C GLY A 10 -6.38 -14.51 -1.04
N ASN A 11 -6.32 -15.33 -2.08
CA ASN A 11 -7.44 -15.54 -3.02
C ASN A 11 -7.57 -16.99 -3.52
N GLN A 12 -6.81 -17.93 -2.95
CA GLN A 12 -6.79 -19.32 -3.41
C GLN A 12 -7.14 -20.30 -2.28
N GLY A 13 -8.04 -21.24 -2.57
CA GLY A 13 -8.46 -22.28 -1.63
C GLY A 13 -9.36 -21.74 -0.50
N ASN A 14 -9.31 -22.36 0.68
CA ASN A 14 -10.08 -21.90 1.84
C ASN A 14 -9.34 -20.78 2.59
N VAL A 15 -9.30 -19.58 2.01
CA VAL A 15 -8.50 -18.44 2.52
C VAL A 15 -8.84 -18.09 3.98
N ARG A 16 -10.13 -18.15 4.36
CA ARG A 16 -10.58 -17.87 5.74
C ARG A 16 -9.97 -18.84 6.75
N GLU A 17 -9.98 -20.13 6.43
CA GLU A 17 -9.34 -21.16 7.29
C GLU A 17 -7.82 -20.99 7.30
N THR A 18 -7.21 -20.69 6.16
CA THR A 18 -5.77 -20.40 6.06
C THR A 18 -5.36 -19.22 6.94
N PHE A 19 -6.12 -18.13 6.93
CA PHE A 19 -5.86 -16.95 7.77
C PHE A 19 -5.97 -17.29 9.25
N ALA A 20 -7.02 -18.01 9.66
CA ALA A 20 -7.20 -18.44 11.04
C ALA A 20 -6.01 -19.29 11.52
N ARG A 21 -5.62 -20.29 10.73
CA ARG A 21 -4.48 -21.16 11.05
C ARG A 21 -3.16 -20.41 11.12
N ALA A 22 -2.92 -19.46 10.21
CA ALA A 22 -1.71 -18.65 10.21
C ALA A 22 -1.62 -17.77 11.48
N LEU A 23 -2.72 -17.12 11.86
CA LEU A 23 -2.78 -16.28 13.06
C LEU A 23 -2.62 -17.11 14.34
N ASP A 24 -3.23 -18.29 14.41
CA ASP A 24 -3.03 -19.23 15.52
C ASP A 24 -1.57 -19.70 15.60
N ARG A 25 -0.95 -20.03 14.46
CA ARG A 25 0.45 -20.45 14.38
C ARG A 25 1.42 -19.35 14.81
N LEU A 26 1.15 -18.10 14.48
CA LEU A 26 1.92 -16.96 14.97
C LEU A 26 1.74 -16.77 16.48
N ASN A 27 0.51 -16.90 16.99
CA ASN A 27 0.23 -16.74 18.42
C ASN A 27 0.78 -17.88 19.29
N GLN A 28 1.10 -19.04 18.71
CA GLN A 28 1.77 -20.14 19.39
C GLN A 28 3.29 -19.95 19.52
N HIS A 29 3.89 -19.01 18.77
CA HIS A 29 5.31 -18.71 18.88
C HIS A 29 5.61 -18.04 20.23
N PRO A 30 6.61 -18.50 21.02
CA PRO A 30 6.83 -18.03 22.40
C PRO A 30 7.15 -16.54 22.52
N GLU A 31 7.66 -15.93 21.45
CA GLU A 31 8.04 -14.52 21.40
C GLU A 31 7.02 -13.64 20.68
N ILE A 32 5.88 -14.17 20.23
CA ILE A 32 4.83 -13.41 19.52
C ILE A 32 3.52 -13.52 20.30
N SER A 33 2.77 -12.43 20.37
CA SER A 33 1.42 -12.40 20.95
C SER A 33 0.48 -11.70 20.00
N LEU A 34 -0.58 -12.38 19.59
CA LEU A 34 -1.66 -11.79 18.80
C LEU A 34 -2.54 -10.93 19.72
N ILE A 35 -2.60 -9.63 19.44
CA ILE A 35 -3.35 -8.67 20.27
C ILE A 35 -4.76 -8.44 19.71
N LYS A 36 -4.86 -8.22 18.39
CA LYS A 36 -6.13 -7.93 17.71
C LYS A 36 -6.04 -8.26 16.23
N THR A 37 -7.16 -8.64 15.63
CA THR A 37 -7.35 -8.77 14.18
C THR A 37 -8.45 -7.83 13.71
N SER A 38 -8.36 -7.37 12.47
CA SER A 38 -9.47 -6.70 11.80
C SER A 38 -10.53 -7.71 11.38
N GLN A 39 -11.66 -7.21 10.89
CA GLN A 39 -12.51 -7.97 9.97
C GLN A 39 -11.74 -8.24 8.67
N TRP A 40 -12.10 -9.35 8.03
CA TRP A 40 -11.57 -9.68 6.71
C TRP A 40 -12.54 -9.22 5.64
N ILE A 41 -12.05 -8.43 4.70
CA ILE A 41 -12.82 -7.82 3.63
C ILE A 41 -12.48 -8.44 2.29
N GLU A 42 -13.46 -8.54 1.41
CA GLU A 42 -13.23 -8.93 0.02
C GLU A 42 -12.93 -7.68 -0.80
N THR A 43 -11.91 -7.74 -1.64
CA THR A 43 -11.51 -6.64 -2.51
C THR A 43 -11.24 -7.14 -3.93
N ALA A 44 -11.38 -6.26 -4.91
CA ALA A 44 -10.94 -6.57 -6.26
C ALA A 44 -9.42 -6.85 -6.30
N PRO A 45 -8.96 -7.71 -7.23
CA PRO A 45 -7.54 -7.89 -7.47
C PRO A 45 -6.92 -6.61 -8.03
N VAL A 46 -5.67 -6.34 -7.63
CA VAL A 46 -4.85 -5.31 -8.27
C VAL A 46 -4.10 -5.95 -9.44
N GLY A 47 -4.18 -5.32 -10.61
CA GLY A 47 -3.63 -5.82 -11.86
C GLY A 47 -4.54 -6.77 -12.61
N ASP A 48 -4.01 -7.38 -13.66
CA ASP A 48 -4.72 -8.19 -14.65
C ASP A 48 -4.47 -9.70 -14.52
N GLN A 49 -3.61 -10.10 -13.57
CA GLN A 49 -3.13 -11.48 -13.41
C GLN A 49 -4.20 -12.44 -12.89
N THR A 50 -5.25 -11.94 -12.24
CA THR A 50 -6.38 -12.73 -11.78
C THR A 50 -7.66 -11.89 -11.78
N LYS A 51 -8.79 -12.58 -11.87
CA LYS A 51 -10.14 -12.00 -11.71
C LYS A 51 -10.79 -12.38 -10.39
N ASP A 52 -10.16 -13.27 -9.62
CA ASP A 52 -10.69 -13.73 -8.35
C ASP A 52 -10.47 -12.67 -7.28
N THR A 53 -11.50 -12.41 -6.48
CA THR A 53 -11.46 -11.48 -5.36
C THR A 53 -10.47 -11.95 -4.30
N PHE A 54 -9.75 -11.00 -3.70
CA PHE A 54 -8.89 -11.26 -2.56
C PHE A 54 -9.66 -11.08 -1.27
N LEU A 55 -9.36 -11.92 -0.28
CA LEU A 55 -9.64 -11.63 1.11
C LEU A 55 -8.43 -10.91 1.71
N ASN A 56 -8.66 -9.76 2.32
CA ASN A 56 -7.64 -8.94 2.96
C ASN A 56 -7.97 -8.69 4.44
N GLY A 57 -6.95 -8.59 5.27
CA GLY A 57 -7.07 -8.31 6.69
C GLY A 57 -5.80 -7.68 7.27
N ALA A 58 -5.87 -7.28 8.53
CA ALA A 58 -4.73 -6.81 9.30
C ALA A 58 -4.70 -7.46 10.68
N ALA A 59 -3.51 -7.61 11.23
CA ALA A 59 -3.31 -8.07 12.60
C ALA A 59 -2.31 -7.19 13.34
N HIS A 60 -2.62 -6.95 14.62
CA HIS A 60 -1.75 -6.31 15.59
C HIS A 60 -1.13 -7.39 16.46
N LEU A 61 0.18 -7.47 16.41
CA LEU A 61 1.01 -8.38 17.18
C LEU A 61 1.87 -7.57 18.15
N LYS A 62 2.29 -8.22 19.24
CA LYS A 62 3.45 -7.82 20.02
C LYS A 62 4.51 -8.89 19.90
N THR A 63 5.76 -8.51 19.70
CA THR A 63 6.85 -9.50 19.52
C THR A 63 8.14 -9.07 20.20
N MET A 64 9.00 -10.01 20.60
CA MET A 64 10.40 -9.76 20.99
C MET A 64 11.39 -10.01 19.85
N LEU A 65 10.95 -10.62 18.75
CA LEU A 65 11.77 -10.87 17.57
C LEU A 65 12.21 -9.55 16.93
N SER A 66 13.47 -9.43 16.52
CA SER A 66 13.91 -8.34 15.65
C SER A 66 13.08 -8.28 14.36
N PRO A 67 12.97 -7.12 13.68
CA PRO A 67 12.19 -7.00 12.45
C PRO A 67 12.52 -8.03 11.37
N GLU A 68 13.80 -8.35 11.19
CA GLU A 68 14.29 -9.35 10.23
C GLU A 68 13.85 -10.77 10.61
N ALA A 69 13.89 -11.10 11.90
CA ALA A 69 13.44 -12.38 12.43
C ALA A 69 11.90 -12.50 12.36
N MET A 70 11.18 -11.39 12.57
CA MET A 70 9.74 -11.33 12.38
C MET A 70 9.39 -11.58 10.91
N LEU A 71 10.08 -10.93 9.96
CA LEU A 71 9.90 -11.19 8.53
C LEU A 71 10.15 -12.67 8.19
N ALA A 72 11.23 -13.25 8.70
CA ALA A 72 11.54 -14.66 8.48
C ALA A 72 10.44 -15.58 9.01
N GLU A 73 9.88 -15.30 10.19
CA GLU A 73 8.78 -16.09 10.75
C GLU A 73 7.50 -15.98 9.90
N LEU A 74 7.16 -14.77 9.41
CA LEU A 74 6.04 -14.60 8.48
C LEU A 74 6.21 -15.45 7.22
N GLN A 75 7.41 -15.46 6.63
CA GLN A 75 7.72 -16.27 5.44
C GLN A 75 7.66 -17.78 5.72
N THR A 76 8.09 -18.22 6.91
CA THR A 76 7.92 -19.61 7.37
C THR A 76 6.44 -19.97 7.42
N VAL A 77 5.61 -19.15 8.04
CA VAL A 77 4.15 -19.39 8.14
C VAL A 77 3.50 -19.44 6.76
N GLU A 78 3.85 -18.54 5.85
CA GLU A 78 3.37 -18.60 4.46
C GLU A 78 3.69 -19.94 3.78
N THR A 79 4.91 -20.43 3.97
CA THR A 79 5.37 -21.71 3.41
C THR A 79 4.59 -22.88 4.01
N GLU A 80 4.38 -22.88 5.33
CA GLU A 80 3.55 -23.87 6.04
C GLU A 80 2.08 -23.86 5.55
N MET A 81 1.57 -22.70 5.11
CA MET A 81 0.23 -22.52 4.53
C MET A 81 0.17 -22.79 3.02
N GLY A 82 1.23 -23.34 2.44
CA GLY A 82 1.25 -23.80 1.05
C GLY A 82 1.50 -22.71 0.01
N ARG A 83 2.04 -21.55 0.40
CA ARG A 83 2.43 -20.52 -0.57
C ARG A 83 3.60 -21.02 -1.44
N THR A 84 3.39 -21.09 -2.75
CA THR A 84 4.47 -21.31 -3.74
C THR A 84 4.78 -19.99 -4.46
N ARG A 85 6.06 -19.62 -4.58
CA ARG A 85 6.52 -18.37 -5.23
C ARG A 85 6.92 -18.63 -6.69
N GLU A 86 5.99 -19.15 -7.49
CA GLU A 86 6.27 -19.53 -8.88
C GLU A 86 6.15 -18.35 -9.87
N VAL A 87 5.18 -17.44 -9.65
CA VAL A 87 4.92 -16.31 -10.55
C VAL A 87 4.69 -15.02 -9.74
N ARG A 88 5.34 -13.92 -10.15
CA ARG A 88 5.16 -12.60 -9.54
C ARG A 88 3.70 -12.16 -9.77
N TRP A 89 2.99 -11.88 -8.69
CA TRP A 89 1.59 -11.42 -8.66
C TRP A 89 0.51 -12.46 -8.99
N SER A 90 0.84 -13.75 -8.88
CA SER A 90 -0.16 -14.80 -9.02
C SER A 90 -1.15 -14.86 -7.85
N ALA A 91 -2.18 -15.68 -8.06
CA ALA A 91 -3.01 -16.21 -6.99
C ALA A 91 -2.12 -16.82 -5.89
N ARG A 92 -2.55 -16.65 -4.64
CA ARG A 92 -1.83 -17.12 -3.45
C ARG A 92 -2.78 -17.55 -2.37
N THR A 93 -2.39 -18.58 -1.63
CA THR A 93 -3.12 -19.06 -0.45
C THR A 93 -3.04 -18.08 0.71
N LEU A 94 -1.86 -17.48 0.91
CA LEU A 94 -1.56 -16.51 1.96
C LEU A 94 -0.39 -15.59 1.55
N ASP A 95 -0.48 -14.34 1.94
CA ASP A 95 0.55 -13.30 1.89
C ASP A 95 0.53 -12.55 3.22
N LEU A 96 1.69 -12.46 3.87
CA LEU A 96 1.88 -11.78 5.14
C LEU A 96 2.91 -10.65 4.97
N ASP A 97 2.41 -9.42 4.86
CA ASP A 97 3.28 -8.25 4.73
C ASP A 97 3.54 -7.62 6.10
N LEU A 98 4.81 -7.44 6.47
CA LEU A 98 5.20 -6.67 7.65
C LEU A 98 5.06 -5.16 7.37
N LEU A 99 4.05 -4.51 7.95
CA LEU A 99 3.69 -3.12 7.65
C LEU A 99 4.45 -2.11 8.51
N LEU A 100 4.41 -2.31 9.81
CA LEU A 100 4.93 -1.39 10.83
C LEU A 100 5.52 -2.17 11.99
N TYR A 101 6.57 -1.61 12.59
CA TYR A 101 7.24 -2.15 13.76
C TYR A 101 7.63 -0.99 14.67
N ASP A 102 6.86 -0.74 15.74
CA ASP A 102 6.92 0.45 16.59
C ASP A 102 7.09 1.75 15.76
N GLN A 103 8.18 2.49 16.00
CA GLN A 103 8.61 3.67 15.26
C GLN A 103 9.88 3.40 14.45
N VAL A 104 10.19 2.13 14.19
CA VAL A 104 11.36 1.72 13.42
C VAL A 104 11.22 2.23 11.98
N VAL A 105 12.30 2.85 11.50
CA VAL A 105 12.54 3.11 10.08
C VAL A 105 13.78 2.31 9.71
N LEU A 106 13.60 1.31 8.86
CA LEU A 106 14.62 0.35 8.48
C LEU A 106 14.64 0.23 6.96
N GLU A 107 15.85 0.36 6.40
CA GLU A 107 16.11 0.16 4.98
C GLU A 107 17.29 -0.79 4.83
N THR A 108 17.00 -2.01 4.39
CA THR A 108 18.00 -3.04 4.08
C THR A 108 17.69 -3.64 2.72
N ALA A 109 18.63 -4.41 2.16
CA ALA A 109 18.44 -5.07 0.87
C ALA A 109 17.25 -6.06 0.83
N GLY A 110 16.79 -6.54 1.99
CA GLY A 110 15.72 -7.55 2.08
C GLY A 110 14.47 -7.12 2.86
N LEU A 111 14.47 -5.95 3.49
CA LEU A 111 13.39 -5.48 4.36
C LEU A 111 13.35 -3.95 4.40
N LEU A 112 12.16 -3.41 4.13
CA LEU A 112 11.82 -2.00 4.27
C LEU A 112 10.70 -1.86 5.32
N ILE A 113 10.94 -1.07 6.36
CA ILE A 113 9.94 -0.71 7.37
C ILE A 113 9.93 0.80 7.54
N PRO A 114 8.75 1.45 7.53
CA PRO A 114 7.44 0.90 7.20
C PRO A 114 7.37 0.32 5.78
N HIS A 115 6.45 -0.63 5.53
CA HIS A 115 6.26 -1.18 4.19
C HIS A 115 6.00 -0.03 3.18
N PRO A 116 6.75 0.05 2.07
CA PRO A 116 6.83 1.27 1.27
C PRO A 116 5.50 1.66 0.61
N ALA A 117 4.64 0.67 0.36
CA ALA A 117 3.43 0.85 -0.44
C ALA A 117 2.11 0.85 0.35
N PHE A 118 2.10 0.47 1.64
CA PHE A 118 0.83 0.20 2.31
C PHE A 118 -0.02 1.47 2.52
N TRP A 119 0.63 2.63 2.66
CA TRP A 119 -0.01 3.90 2.99
C TRP A 119 -0.89 4.48 1.88
N TYR A 120 -0.91 3.89 0.69
CA TYR A 120 -1.82 4.23 -0.41
C TYR A 120 -2.68 3.05 -0.88
N ARG A 121 -2.69 1.94 -0.14
CA ARG A 121 -3.47 0.72 -0.48
C ARG A 121 -4.69 0.62 0.43
N ARG A 122 -5.88 0.86 -0.11
CA ARG A 122 -7.14 0.80 0.67
C ARG A 122 -7.41 -0.60 1.23
N PHE A 123 -7.15 -1.65 0.45
CA PHE A 123 -7.28 -3.04 0.92
C PHE A 123 -6.35 -3.38 2.12
N VAL A 124 -5.32 -2.57 2.40
CA VAL A 124 -4.50 -2.68 3.62
C VAL A 124 -4.94 -1.68 4.68
N LEU A 125 -5.16 -0.42 4.30
CA LEU A 125 -5.51 0.66 5.21
C LEU A 125 -6.89 0.50 5.85
N ASP A 126 -7.87 -0.04 5.13
CA ASP A 126 -9.22 -0.20 5.64
C ASP A 126 -9.24 -1.21 6.81
N PRO A 127 -8.67 -2.43 6.67
CA PRO A 127 -8.45 -3.33 7.79
C PRO A 127 -7.55 -2.75 8.91
N LEU A 128 -6.45 -2.10 8.55
CA LEU A 128 -5.51 -1.57 9.53
C LEU A 128 -6.13 -0.45 10.38
N THR A 129 -6.98 0.40 9.80
CA THR A 129 -7.65 1.49 10.51
C THR A 129 -8.64 0.97 11.57
N GLU A 130 -9.22 -0.22 11.38
CA GLU A 130 -10.12 -0.84 12.37
C GLU A 130 -9.38 -1.22 13.68
N ILE A 131 -8.10 -1.57 13.57
CA ILE A 131 -7.30 -2.06 14.70
C ILE A 131 -6.30 -1.03 15.24
N ALA A 132 -5.85 -0.09 14.41
CA ALA A 132 -4.76 0.81 14.71
C ALA A 132 -4.98 2.25 14.18
N PRO A 133 -6.16 2.89 14.39
CA PRO A 133 -6.48 4.16 13.74
C PRO A 133 -5.54 5.30 14.13
N GLU A 134 -5.10 5.32 15.39
CA GLU A 134 -4.30 6.39 15.98
C GLU A 134 -2.79 6.15 15.88
N VAL A 135 -2.34 5.02 15.32
CA VAL A 135 -0.91 4.75 15.11
C VAL A 135 -0.36 5.76 14.11
N VAL A 136 0.71 6.44 14.48
CA VAL A 136 1.38 7.42 13.62
C VAL A 136 2.39 6.71 12.72
N HIS A 137 2.25 6.89 11.41
CA HIS A 137 3.19 6.38 10.43
C HIS A 137 4.58 7.02 10.64
N PRO A 138 5.66 6.24 10.85
CA PRO A 138 6.98 6.77 11.21
C PRO A 138 7.57 7.76 10.20
N ILE A 139 7.38 7.52 8.89
CA ILE A 139 7.84 8.43 7.83
C ILE A 139 6.82 9.53 7.52
N LYS A 140 5.54 9.19 7.27
CA LYS A 140 4.52 10.16 6.85
C LYS A 140 4.02 11.10 7.95
N LYS A 141 4.38 10.84 9.23
CA LYS A 141 4.05 11.64 10.42
C LYS A 141 2.55 11.95 10.58
N VAL A 142 1.70 11.06 10.08
CA VAL A 142 0.24 11.14 10.22
C VAL A 142 -0.31 9.81 10.70
N THR A 143 -1.46 9.85 11.37
CA THR A 143 -2.16 8.64 11.83
C THR A 143 -2.63 7.77 10.66
N ILE A 144 -2.73 6.46 10.84
CA ILE A 144 -3.31 5.53 9.86
C ILE A 144 -4.72 5.98 9.43
N LYS A 145 -5.56 6.40 10.37
CA LYS A 145 -6.90 6.93 10.06
C LYS A 145 -6.85 8.13 9.11
N LYS A 146 -5.89 9.04 9.30
CA LYS A 146 -5.72 10.20 8.41
C LYS A 146 -5.23 9.80 7.01
N LEU A 147 -4.38 8.77 6.90
CA LEU A 147 -3.98 8.21 5.61
C LEU A 147 -5.20 7.64 4.87
N GLN A 148 -6.00 6.82 5.54
CA GLN A 148 -7.24 6.27 4.99
C GLN A 148 -8.21 7.37 4.55
N GLN A 149 -8.52 8.32 5.44
CA GLN A 149 -9.46 9.42 5.16
C GLN A 149 -9.06 10.27 3.95
N ARG A 150 -7.76 10.39 3.66
CA ARG A 150 -7.30 11.08 2.45
C ARG A 150 -7.76 10.35 1.19
N LEU A 151 -7.62 9.01 1.14
CA LEU A 151 -8.05 8.20 -0.01
C LEU A 151 -9.57 8.12 -0.18
N LEU A 152 -10.33 8.41 0.88
CA LEU A 152 -11.80 8.46 0.86
C LEU A 152 -12.36 9.81 0.35
N LYS A 153 -11.52 10.84 0.16
CA LYS A 153 -11.98 12.14 -0.37
C LYS A 153 -12.54 11.99 -1.79
N ARG A 154 -13.64 12.72 -2.06
CA ARG A 154 -14.28 12.79 -3.38
C ARG A 154 -14.51 14.27 -3.78
N PRO A 155 -14.27 14.67 -5.04
CA PRO A 155 -13.72 13.85 -6.12
C PRO A 155 -12.31 13.32 -5.76
N PHE A 156 -11.96 12.14 -6.27
CA PHE A 156 -10.61 11.62 -6.04
C PHE A 156 -9.70 12.34 -7.04
N GLU A 157 -8.85 13.22 -6.53
CA GLU A 157 -7.94 14.02 -7.34
C GLU A 157 -6.56 13.36 -7.38
N PHE A 158 -6.10 12.97 -8.57
CA PHE A 158 -4.81 12.34 -8.78
C PHE A 158 -3.97 13.20 -9.73
N SER A 159 -2.89 13.78 -9.21
CA SER A 159 -2.00 14.61 -10.03
C SER A 159 -0.77 13.82 -10.48
N LEU A 160 -0.36 14.05 -11.72
CA LEU A 160 0.91 13.57 -12.25
C LEU A 160 1.90 14.73 -12.24
N ALA A 161 3.14 14.46 -11.82
CA ALA A 161 4.21 15.45 -11.73
C ALA A 161 5.51 14.90 -12.32
N GLY A 162 6.47 15.76 -12.63
CA GLY A 162 7.81 15.30 -13.01
C GLY A 162 7.97 14.88 -14.47
N LEU A 163 7.05 15.27 -15.36
CA LEU A 163 7.15 15.09 -16.82
C LEU A 163 6.71 16.39 -17.51
N PRO A 164 7.17 16.67 -18.75
CA PRO A 164 6.67 17.82 -19.50
C PRO A 164 5.21 17.63 -19.91
N ALA A 165 4.48 18.72 -20.09
CA ALA A 165 3.05 18.70 -20.44
C ALA A 165 2.73 17.85 -21.70
N SER A 166 3.63 17.86 -22.69
CA SER A 166 3.49 17.05 -23.91
C SER A 166 3.51 15.54 -23.67
N GLU A 167 4.11 15.08 -22.58
CA GLU A 167 4.21 13.66 -22.20
C GLU A 167 3.13 13.27 -21.18
N ILE A 168 2.73 14.19 -20.29
CA ILE A 168 1.67 13.94 -19.30
C ILE A 168 0.29 13.87 -19.93
N GLU A 169 -0.02 14.76 -20.88
CA GLU A 169 -1.38 14.85 -21.44
C GLU A 169 -1.87 13.52 -22.05
N PRO A 170 -1.08 12.79 -22.87
CA PRO A 170 -1.49 11.46 -23.34
C PRO A 170 -1.77 10.46 -22.22
N ILE A 171 -0.97 10.47 -21.15
CA ILE A 171 -1.14 9.59 -19.99
C ILE A 171 -2.45 9.92 -19.26
N ILE A 172 -2.73 11.21 -19.03
CA ILE A 172 -3.99 11.65 -18.42
C ILE A 172 -5.18 11.19 -19.26
N GLN A 173 -5.14 11.35 -20.59
CA GLN A 173 -6.22 10.93 -21.47
C GLN A 173 -6.45 9.41 -21.45
N GLU A 174 -5.38 8.61 -21.33
CA GLU A 174 -5.48 7.16 -21.13
C GLU A 174 -6.09 6.81 -19.77
N LEU A 175 -5.67 7.48 -18.70
CA LEU A 175 -6.16 7.23 -17.34
C LEU A 175 -7.64 7.61 -17.18
N ILE A 176 -8.09 8.70 -17.79
CA ILE A 176 -9.50 9.13 -17.79
C ILE A 176 -10.40 8.05 -18.42
N GLN A 177 -9.93 7.35 -19.46
CA GLN A 177 -10.69 6.26 -20.09
C GLN A 177 -10.89 5.07 -19.14
N HIS A 178 -9.91 4.80 -18.28
CA HIS A 178 -9.98 3.71 -17.30
C HIS A 178 -10.70 4.12 -16.00
N TYR A 179 -10.61 5.39 -15.62
CA TYR A 179 -11.11 5.94 -14.35
C TYR A 179 -11.86 7.26 -14.57
N PRO A 180 -13.05 7.24 -15.19
CA PRO A 180 -13.79 8.45 -15.54
C PRO A 180 -14.26 9.27 -14.31
N ASP A 181 -14.34 8.64 -13.14
CA ASP A 181 -14.74 9.28 -11.87
C ASP A 181 -13.56 9.91 -11.09
N VAL A 182 -12.34 9.76 -11.60
CA VAL A 182 -11.13 10.35 -11.03
C VAL A 182 -10.81 11.66 -11.75
N VAL A 183 -10.52 12.70 -10.98
CA VAL A 183 -10.07 13.99 -11.52
C VAL A 183 -8.56 13.93 -11.66
N PHE A 184 -8.07 13.93 -12.90
CA PHE A 184 -6.66 13.96 -13.20
C PHE A 184 -6.17 15.37 -13.50
N SER A 185 -4.96 15.69 -13.08
CA SER A 185 -4.29 16.97 -13.35
C SER A 185 -2.79 16.81 -13.52
N HIS A 186 -2.17 17.78 -14.19
CA HIS A 186 -0.71 17.97 -14.19
C HIS A 186 -0.35 18.88 -13.02
N TRP A 187 0.56 18.45 -12.14
CA TRP A 187 1.12 19.27 -11.09
C TRP A 187 2.40 19.97 -11.56
N GLU A 188 2.40 21.30 -11.54
CA GLU A 188 3.56 22.13 -11.84
C GLU A 188 4.00 22.92 -10.59
N ALA A 189 5.31 23.00 -10.34
CA ALA A 189 5.88 23.69 -9.18
C ALA A 189 5.55 25.20 -9.10
N SER A 190 5.09 25.81 -10.21
CA SER A 190 4.67 27.22 -10.25
C SER A 190 3.26 27.46 -9.69
N GLU A 191 2.46 26.41 -9.50
CA GLU A 191 1.15 26.49 -8.89
C GLU A 191 1.29 26.56 -7.36
N THR A 192 1.20 27.75 -6.78
CA THR A 192 0.89 27.88 -5.35
C THR A 192 -0.45 27.23 -5.11
N ALA A 193 -0.46 26.08 -4.44
CA ALA A 193 -1.66 25.38 -4.01
C ALA A 193 -2.58 26.36 -3.26
N SER A 194 -3.65 26.80 -3.90
CA SER A 194 -4.77 27.33 -3.14
C SER A 194 -5.36 26.18 -2.32
N GLU A 195 -5.89 26.46 -1.13
CA GLU A 195 -6.48 25.41 -0.27
C GLU A 195 -7.60 24.59 -0.94
N SER A 196 -8.09 25.03 -2.11
CA SER A 196 -9.11 24.33 -2.91
C SER A 196 -8.55 23.42 -4.02
N MET A 197 -7.23 23.25 -4.15
CA MET A 197 -6.56 22.53 -5.26
C MET A 197 -5.48 21.55 -4.76
N THR A 198 -5.56 21.06 -3.52
CA THR A 198 -4.62 20.03 -3.04
C THR A 198 -5.10 18.63 -3.47
N PRO A 199 -4.35 17.94 -4.35
CA PRO A 199 -4.77 16.62 -4.82
C PRO A 199 -4.79 15.59 -3.69
N THR A 200 -5.53 14.51 -3.89
CA THR A 200 -5.58 13.39 -2.95
C THR A 200 -4.27 12.60 -2.97
N LEU A 201 -3.68 12.44 -4.15
CA LEU A 201 -2.43 11.69 -4.37
C LEU A 201 -1.65 12.31 -5.53
N ILE A 202 -0.33 12.42 -5.38
CA ILE A 202 0.59 12.82 -6.46
C ILE A 202 1.46 11.62 -6.86
N ALA A 203 1.58 11.35 -8.15
CA ALA A 203 2.58 10.44 -8.72
C ALA A 203 3.66 11.25 -9.45
N TRP A 204 4.91 11.07 -9.06
CA TRP A 204 6.06 11.80 -9.61
C TRP A 204 6.92 10.88 -10.47
N PHE A 205 7.12 11.27 -11.72
CA PHE A 205 7.78 10.44 -12.73
C PHE A 205 9.26 10.74 -12.89
N ASP A 206 9.75 11.84 -12.30
CA ASP A 206 11.11 12.35 -12.49
C ASP A 206 11.43 12.59 -13.98
N SER A 207 11.95 13.73 -14.38
CA SER A 207 12.38 13.90 -15.77
C SER A 207 13.47 14.91 -15.78
N GLU A 208 14.54 14.63 -16.52
CA GLU A 208 15.64 15.59 -16.69
C GLU A 208 15.13 16.92 -17.28
N ASN A 209 13.98 16.89 -17.96
CA ASN A 209 13.31 18.04 -18.55
C ASN A 209 12.16 18.58 -17.69
N SER A 210 11.98 18.12 -16.44
CA SER A 210 10.98 18.65 -15.52
C SER A 210 11.61 19.61 -14.51
N GLU A 211 10.92 20.72 -14.26
CA GLU A 211 11.31 21.68 -13.22
C GLU A 211 10.89 21.24 -11.81
N THR A 212 10.16 20.11 -11.67
CA THR A 212 9.60 19.64 -10.40
C THR A 212 10.40 18.46 -9.84
N SER A 213 11.04 18.64 -8.69
CA SER A 213 11.69 17.54 -7.94
C SER A 213 10.73 16.87 -6.95
N PHE A 214 10.99 15.63 -6.56
CA PHE A 214 10.14 14.92 -5.58
C PHE A 214 10.04 15.66 -4.24
N GLU A 215 11.14 16.26 -3.79
CA GLU A 215 11.23 17.01 -2.54
C GLU A 215 10.39 18.29 -2.58
N SER A 216 10.31 18.92 -3.76
CA SER A 216 9.57 20.17 -3.99
C SER A 216 8.05 20.02 -3.96
N LEU A 217 7.53 18.79 -4.06
CA LEU A 217 6.09 18.53 -3.99
C LEU A 217 5.53 18.92 -2.61
N PRO A 218 4.21 19.14 -2.48
CA PRO A 218 3.61 19.33 -1.16
C PRO A 218 3.78 18.07 -0.29
N GLU A 219 3.77 18.25 1.04
CA GLU A 219 3.79 17.16 2.03
C GLU A 219 2.43 16.43 2.15
N ILE A 220 1.81 16.16 1.01
CA ILE A 220 0.64 15.31 0.85
C ILE A 220 1.10 13.91 0.41
N PRO A 221 0.19 12.91 0.37
CA PRO A 221 0.54 11.61 -0.18
C PRO A 221 1.14 11.76 -1.59
N ARG A 222 2.43 11.44 -1.72
CA ARG A 222 3.20 11.50 -2.98
C ARG A 222 4.02 10.22 -3.15
N ILE A 223 4.00 9.67 -4.36
CA ILE A 223 4.67 8.41 -4.73
C ILE A 223 5.71 8.73 -5.79
N ASP A 224 6.93 8.27 -5.55
CA ASP A 224 7.95 8.24 -6.59
C ASP A 224 7.66 7.04 -7.51
N VAL A 225 7.38 7.33 -8.77
CA VAL A 225 7.13 6.35 -9.84
C VAL A 225 8.15 6.52 -10.97
N SER A 226 9.32 7.07 -10.66
CA SER A 226 10.38 7.38 -11.63
C SER A 226 10.92 6.16 -12.36
N GLU A 227 10.92 4.99 -11.73
CA GLU A 227 11.27 3.73 -12.36
C GLU A 227 10.24 3.28 -13.42
N TYR A 228 9.06 3.91 -13.47
CA TYR A 228 7.91 3.50 -14.29
C TYR A 228 7.51 4.54 -15.36
N ARG A 229 8.39 5.50 -15.69
CA ARG A 229 8.13 6.55 -16.71
C ARG A 229 7.51 6.06 -18.01
N ASN A 230 7.88 4.86 -18.45
CA ASN A 230 7.43 4.26 -19.71
C ASN A 230 6.38 3.15 -19.52
N ASN A 231 5.75 3.07 -18.34
CA ASN A 231 4.83 1.98 -17.99
C ASN A 231 3.57 2.52 -17.29
N THR A 232 2.61 3.01 -18.08
CA THR A 232 1.29 3.45 -17.60
C THR A 232 0.56 2.37 -16.80
N GLY A 233 0.81 1.09 -17.09
CA GLY A 233 0.24 -0.04 -16.34
C GLY A 233 0.53 0.00 -14.84
N GLN A 234 1.70 0.50 -14.44
CA GLN A 234 2.02 0.61 -13.00
C GLN A 234 1.25 1.74 -12.31
N ILE A 235 0.97 2.84 -13.01
CA ILE A 235 0.12 3.93 -12.52
C ILE A 235 -1.30 3.41 -12.29
N ILE A 236 -1.80 2.61 -13.23
CA ILE A 236 -3.09 1.92 -13.12
C ILE A 236 -3.12 1.05 -11.86
N HIS A 237 -2.08 0.25 -11.57
CA HIS A 237 -2.03 -0.55 -10.34
C HIS A 237 -2.06 0.28 -9.05
N ILE A 238 -1.38 1.43 -9.04
CA ILE A 238 -1.41 2.37 -7.90
C ILE A 238 -2.82 2.91 -7.70
N LEU A 239 -3.47 3.36 -8.79
CA LEU A 239 -4.85 3.85 -8.75
C LEU A 239 -5.84 2.78 -8.30
N GLN A 240 -5.77 1.57 -8.86
CA GLN A 240 -6.60 0.42 -8.43
C GLN A 240 -6.46 0.18 -6.93
N SER A 241 -5.23 0.15 -6.45
CA SER A 241 -4.93 -0.05 -5.03
C SER A 241 -5.48 1.06 -4.12
N ALA A 242 -5.46 2.31 -4.59
CA ALA A 242 -5.87 3.48 -3.84
C ALA A 242 -7.38 3.72 -3.87
N LEU A 243 -8.04 3.30 -4.96
CA LEU A 243 -9.47 3.52 -5.16
C LEU A 243 -10.29 2.35 -4.63
N ASP A 244 -9.75 1.14 -4.60
CA ASP A 244 -10.40 -0.10 -4.12
C ASP A 244 -11.83 -0.18 -4.68
N PHE A 245 -11.86 -0.44 -5.99
CA PHE A 245 -13.06 -0.66 -6.80
C PHE A 245 -13.69 -2.02 -6.51
#